data_AF-A0A3C0FZR0-F1
#
_entry.id   AF-A0A3C0FZR0-F1
#
_cell.length_a   1.000
_cell.length_b   1.000
_cell.length_c   1.000
_cell.angle_alpha   90.00
_cell.angle_beta   90.00
_cell.angle_gamma   90.00
#
_symmetry.space_group_name_H-M   'P 1'
#
loop_
_entity.id
_entity.type
_entity.pdbx_description
1 polymer ?
#
loop_
_entity_poly.entity_id
_entity_poly.type
_entity_poly.pdbx_seq_one_letter_code
_entity_poly.pdbx_strand_id
1 'polypeptide(L)'
;NNVMLYLDDIQHCNPEFLQKFISLSDGTRKIEGVYDNEPKTYDLRGKKFCVIMAGNPYTESGEKFKIPDMLANRADIYNLGDIIGETEHLFRLSLIENSLTANPILQQLASKEFEDVYTLVNQIESKTDEGQLKGNHSSQEVEEYKKVLEKVLKVRDVLLKVNATYIKSAAMQDEYRTEPAFKLQGSYRDMNKLVAQIVPIMNDKELNTLLRSHYENEAQTLTGSAEANLLKYNELIGQLSIDENERWSAIKEQFVKNNKIKGFGNTNEMAQVLSQMMEFSENLAGIKSVLQNGLKKD
;
A
#
# COMPACT_ATOMS: atom_id res chain seq x y z
N ASN A 1 33.47 -16.40 -5.55
CA ASN A 1 32.25 -15.99 -6.29
C ASN A 1 31.06 -16.12 -5.37
N ASN A 2 30.69 -15.02 -4.72
CA ASN A 2 29.46 -14.91 -3.96
C ASN A 2 28.41 -14.38 -4.93
N VAL A 3 27.28 -15.08 -5.08
CA VAL A 3 26.23 -14.71 -6.02
C VAL A 3 24.93 -14.50 -5.25
N MET A 4 24.23 -13.42 -5.58
CA MET A 4 22.91 -13.11 -5.07
C MET A 4 21.94 -13.06 -6.26
N LEU A 5 20.92 -13.90 -6.25
CA LEU A 5 19.83 -13.87 -7.20
C LEU A 5 18.65 -13.13 -6.55
N TYR A 6 18.25 -12.01 -7.13
CA TYR A 6 17.11 -11.24 -6.68
C TYR A 6 15.93 -11.49 -7.63
N LEU A 7 14.84 -12.05 -7.09
CA LEU A 7 13.58 -12.25 -7.78
C LEU A 7 12.59 -11.23 -7.25
N ASP A 8 12.33 -10.21 -8.05
CA ASP A 8 11.32 -9.20 -7.70
C ASP A 8 9.93 -9.61 -8.21
N ASP A 9 8.91 -8.99 -7.64
CA ASP A 9 7.51 -9.14 -8.06
C ASP A 9 7.02 -10.60 -8.11
N ILE A 10 7.38 -11.40 -7.10
CA ILE A 10 7.04 -12.83 -7.06
C ILE A 10 5.52 -13.10 -7.05
N GLN A 11 4.69 -12.11 -6.74
CA GLN A 11 3.23 -12.20 -6.84
C GLN A 11 2.73 -12.42 -8.28
N HIS A 12 3.55 -12.12 -9.30
CA HIS A 12 3.24 -12.36 -10.71
C HIS A 12 3.89 -13.65 -11.24
N CYS A 13 4.68 -14.35 -10.41
CA CYS A 13 5.27 -15.61 -10.76
C CYS A 13 4.29 -16.77 -10.58
N ASN A 14 4.43 -17.81 -11.40
CA ASN A 14 3.77 -19.08 -11.16
C ASN A 14 4.33 -19.72 -9.87
N PRO A 15 3.49 -20.23 -8.95
CA PRO A 15 3.95 -20.93 -7.75
C PRO A 15 4.94 -22.08 -8.03
N GLU A 16 4.79 -22.79 -9.16
CA GLU A 16 5.72 -23.86 -9.59
C GLU A 16 7.13 -23.33 -9.87
N PHE A 17 7.24 -22.11 -10.41
CA PHE A 17 8.54 -21.47 -10.62
C PHE A 17 9.23 -21.22 -9.27
N LEU A 18 8.51 -20.69 -8.28
CA LEU A 18 9.07 -20.43 -6.96
C LEU A 18 9.49 -21.73 -6.24
N GLN A 19 8.75 -22.82 -6.44
CA GLN A 19 9.08 -24.13 -5.87
C GLN A 19 10.42 -24.69 -6.37
N LYS A 20 10.88 -24.33 -7.58
CA LYS A 20 12.19 -24.77 -8.09
C LYS A 20 13.36 -24.34 -7.21
N PHE A 21 13.20 -23.30 -6.40
CA PHE A 21 14.25 -22.80 -5.50
C PHE A 21 14.30 -23.54 -4.16
N ILE A 22 13.33 -24.39 -3.83
CA ILE A 22 13.31 -25.19 -2.58
C ILE A 22 14.55 -26.11 -2.51
N SER A 23 14.97 -26.65 -3.64
CA SER A 23 16.14 -27.54 -3.69
C SER A 23 17.46 -26.84 -3.37
N LEU A 24 17.49 -25.49 -3.37
CA LEU A 24 18.65 -24.70 -2.97
C LEU A 24 18.76 -24.50 -1.46
N SER A 25 17.65 -24.60 -0.73
CA SER A 25 17.62 -24.59 0.73
C SER A 25 17.81 -25.99 1.33
N ASP A 26 17.60 -27.05 0.55
CA ASP A 26 17.88 -28.42 0.96
C ASP A 26 19.36 -28.82 0.77
N GLY A 27 19.80 -29.90 1.44
CA GLY A 27 21.21 -30.34 1.46
C GLY A 27 21.79 -30.75 0.10
N THR A 28 20.95 -31.00 -0.91
CA THR A 28 21.41 -31.33 -2.27
C THR A 28 21.97 -30.11 -3.00
N ARG A 29 21.45 -28.90 -2.73
CA ARG A 29 21.79 -27.63 -3.38
C ARG A 29 21.93 -27.73 -4.89
N LYS A 30 21.02 -28.47 -5.54
CA LYS A 30 20.95 -28.63 -6.99
C LYS A 30 19.71 -27.94 -7.53
N ILE A 31 19.81 -27.26 -8.66
CA ILE A 31 18.66 -26.66 -9.34
C ILE A 31 18.64 -27.05 -10.81
N GLU A 32 17.45 -27.31 -11.34
CA GLU A 32 17.23 -27.59 -12.75
C GLU A 32 16.99 -26.30 -13.53
N GLY A 33 17.58 -26.21 -14.72
CA GLY A 33 17.35 -25.12 -15.65
C GLY A 33 17.54 -25.58 -17.09
N VAL A 34 17.37 -24.65 -18.02
CA VAL A 34 17.62 -24.86 -19.45
C VAL A 34 18.71 -23.90 -19.88
N TYR A 35 19.68 -24.38 -20.64
CA TYR A 35 20.74 -23.57 -21.23
C TYR A 35 20.97 -24.03 -22.66
N ASP A 36 20.93 -23.10 -23.61
CA ASP A 36 21.00 -23.41 -25.05
C ASP A 36 19.99 -24.49 -25.50
N ASN A 37 18.75 -24.38 -25.02
CA ASN A 37 17.65 -25.33 -25.23
C ASN A 37 17.87 -26.76 -24.68
N GLU A 38 18.95 -26.99 -23.93
CA GLU A 38 19.24 -28.27 -23.30
C GLU A 38 18.96 -28.23 -21.79
N PRO A 39 18.31 -29.27 -21.23
CA PRO A 39 18.10 -29.37 -19.79
C PRO A 39 19.44 -29.55 -19.07
N LYS A 40 19.65 -28.80 -17.99
CA LYS A 40 20.88 -28.79 -17.21
C LYS A 40 20.59 -28.75 -15.73
N THR A 41 21.31 -29.56 -14.96
CA THR A 41 21.30 -29.51 -13.50
C THR A 41 22.52 -28.76 -13.01
N TYR A 42 22.31 -27.72 -12.21
CA TYR A 42 23.36 -26.91 -11.61
C TYR A 42 23.60 -27.35 -10.17
N ASP A 43 24.82 -27.76 -9.85
CA ASP A 43 25.24 -28.11 -8.49
C ASP A 43 25.92 -26.91 -7.81
N LEU A 44 25.25 -26.37 -6.79
CA LEU A 44 25.70 -25.18 -6.05
C LEU A 44 26.28 -25.53 -4.68
N ARG A 45 26.57 -26.81 -4.41
CA ARG A 45 27.26 -27.23 -3.17
C ARG A 45 28.63 -26.56 -3.08
N GLY A 46 28.97 -26.09 -1.87
CA GLY A 46 30.21 -25.34 -1.62
C GLY A 46 30.25 -23.94 -2.23
N LYS A 47 29.22 -23.50 -2.97
CA LYS A 47 29.10 -22.13 -3.48
C LYS A 47 28.33 -21.24 -2.50
N LYS A 48 28.75 -19.99 -2.39
CA LYS A 48 28.01 -18.94 -1.66
C LYS A 48 26.99 -18.35 -2.64
N PHE A 49 25.78 -18.90 -2.62
CA PHE A 49 24.67 -18.52 -3.49
C PHE A 49 23.45 -18.25 -2.62
N CYS A 50 22.90 -17.04 -2.71
CA CYS A 50 21.73 -16.59 -1.97
C CYS A 50 20.61 -16.23 -2.96
N VAL A 51 19.37 -16.58 -2.62
CA VAL A 51 18.17 -16.16 -3.34
C VAL A 51 17.40 -15.22 -2.42
N ILE A 52 17.07 -14.05 -2.94
CA ILE A 52 16.19 -13.08 -2.29
C ILE A 52 14.95 -12.96 -3.16
N MET A 53 13.78 -13.06 -2.53
CA MET A 53 12.50 -12.95 -3.20
C MET A 53 11.73 -11.78 -2.58
N ALA A 54 11.28 -10.86 -3.41
CA ALA A 54 10.48 -9.72 -3.01
C ALA A 54 9.14 -9.74 -3.75
N GLY A 55 8.08 -9.33 -3.06
CA GLY A 55 6.76 -9.27 -3.67
C GLY A 55 5.71 -8.64 -2.76
N ASN A 56 4.57 -8.34 -3.38
CA ASN A 56 3.43 -7.71 -2.75
C ASN A 56 2.43 -8.75 -2.22
N PRO A 57 1.61 -8.40 -1.20
CA PRO A 57 0.63 -9.32 -0.63
C PRO A 57 -0.56 -9.61 -1.57
N TYR A 58 -0.74 -8.82 -2.63
CA TYR A 58 -1.78 -9.00 -3.63
C TYR A 58 -1.21 -9.05 -5.04
N THR A 59 -1.85 -9.81 -5.93
CA THR A 59 -1.58 -9.85 -7.37
C THR A 59 -2.16 -8.63 -8.10
N GLU A 60 -1.90 -8.51 -9.39
CA GLU A 60 -2.48 -7.47 -10.28
C GLU A 60 -4.02 -7.53 -10.31
N SER A 61 -4.60 -8.73 -10.22
CA SER A 61 -6.05 -8.93 -10.11
C SER A 61 -6.60 -8.56 -8.71
N GLY A 62 -5.74 -8.20 -7.77
CA GLY A 62 -6.09 -7.89 -6.39
C GLY A 62 -6.45 -9.11 -5.56
N GLU A 63 -6.03 -10.31 -5.96
CA GLU A 63 -6.16 -11.55 -5.18
C GLU A 63 -5.01 -11.68 -4.20
N LYS A 64 -5.23 -12.30 -3.04
CA LYS A 64 -4.19 -12.48 -2.02
C LYS A 64 -3.15 -13.47 -2.54
N PHE A 65 -1.90 -13.01 -2.66
CA PHE A 65 -0.78 -13.87 -3.04
C PHE A 65 -0.39 -14.79 -1.88
N LYS A 66 -0.06 -16.05 -2.18
CA LYS A 66 0.39 -17.04 -1.21
C LYS A 66 1.72 -17.63 -1.67
N ILE A 67 2.72 -17.52 -0.81
CA ILE A 67 4.01 -18.19 -1.00
C ILE A 67 3.80 -19.69 -0.73
N PRO A 68 4.34 -20.60 -1.57
CA PRO A 68 4.25 -22.04 -1.31
C PRO A 68 4.80 -22.40 0.09
N ASP A 69 4.03 -23.15 0.87
CA ASP A 69 4.37 -23.47 2.28
C ASP A 69 5.75 -24.12 2.43
N MET A 70 6.14 -25.00 1.50
CA MET A 70 7.44 -25.66 1.53
C MET A 70 8.61 -24.69 1.37
N LEU A 71 8.41 -23.60 0.62
CA LEU A 71 9.39 -22.55 0.43
C LEU A 71 9.40 -21.61 1.64
N ALA A 72 8.22 -21.22 2.12
CA ALA A 72 8.07 -20.36 3.29
C ALA A 72 8.74 -20.95 4.54
N ASN A 73 8.59 -22.26 4.77
CA ASN A 73 9.22 -22.96 5.91
C ASN A 73 10.75 -23.07 5.82
N ARG A 74 11.35 -22.72 4.69
CA ARG A 74 12.80 -22.84 4.42
C ARG A 74 13.46 -21.51 4.10
N ALA A 75 12.72 -20.40 4.18
CA ALA A 75 13.18 -19.06 3.90
C ALA A 75 13.04 -18.20 5.14
N ASP A 76 13.96 -17.26 5.32
CA ASP A 76 13.79 -16.18 6.28
C ASP A 76 12.79 -15.17 5.68
N ILE A 77 11.60 -15.06 6.28
CA ILE A 77 10.53 -14.18 5.81
C ILE A 77 10.56 -12.88 6.61
N TYR A 78 10.70 -11.78 5.90
CA TYR A 78 10.64 -10.43 6.47
C TYR A 78 9.40 -9.72 5.93
N ASN A 79 8.49 -9.33 6.82
CA ASN A 79 7.42 -8.40 6.47
C ASN A 79 7.93 -6.98 6.68
N LEU A 80 8.21 -6.28 5.58
CA LEU A 80 8.72 -4.92 5.63
C LEU A 80 7.79 -3.97 6.37
N GLY A 81 6.48 -4.24 6.43
CA GLY A 81 5.52 -3.46 7.21
C GLY A 81 5.76 -3.49 8.72
N ASP A 82 6.34 -4.58 9.24
CA ASP A 82 6.59 -4.77 10.67
C ASP A 82 7.97 -4.20 11.11
N ILE A 83 8.86 -3.96 10.16
CA ILE A 83 10.25 -3.50 10.40
C ILE A 83 10.34 -1.97 10.47
N ILE A 84 9.27 -1.26 10.12
CA ILE A 84 9.26 0.21 9.98
C ILE A 84 9.55 0.94 11.31
N GLY A 85 9.41 0.31 12.48
CA GLY A 85 9.51 0.96 13.79
C GLY A 85 10.69 1.93 13.98
N GLU A 86 11.93 1.44 14.04
CA GLU A 86 13.12 2.31 14.29
C GLU A 86 13.62 3.02 13.02
N THR A 87 13.25 2.53 11.84
CA THR A 87 13.71 3.06 10.55
C THR A 87 12.65 3.89 9.83
N GLU A 88 11.55 4.27 10.50
CA GLU A 88 10.42 4.97 9.88
C GLU A 88 10.89 6.26 9.21
N HIS A 89 11.69 7.05 9.91
CA HIS A 89 12.25 8.29 9.37
C HIS A 89 13.03 8.05 8.07
N LEU A 90 13.86 7.00 8.03
CA LEU A 90 14.67 6.66 6.84
C LEU A 90 13.76 6.27 5.66
N PHE A 91 12.70 5.51 5.93
CA PHE A 91 11.72 5.13 4.91
C PHE A 91 10.91 6.34 4.39
N ARG A 92 10.55 7.28 5.27
CA ARG A 92 9.90 8.53 4.88
C ARG A 92 10.81 9.36 3.97
N LEU A 93 12.10 9.39 4.27
CA LEU A 93 13.08 10.16 3.53
C LEU A 93 13.39 9.53 2.17
N SER A 94 13.50 8.20 2.09
CA SER A 94 13.78 7.50 0.83
C SER A 94 12.73 7.76 -0.24
N LEU A 95 11.45 7.97 0.14
CA LEU A 95 10.38 8.37 -0.79
C LEU A 95 10.70 9.71 -1.48
N ILE A 96 11.23 10.66 -0.72
CA ILE A 96 11.62 11.98 -1.23
C ILE A 96 12.84 11.80 -2.13
N GLU A 97 13.89 11.14 -1.65
CA GLU A 97 15.14 10.91 -2.38
C GLU A 97 14.90 10.27 -3.75
N ASN A 98 14.07 9.23 -3.81
CA ASN A 98 13.77 8.52 -5.05
C ASN A 98 13.03 9.40 -6.08
N SER A 99 12.33 10.44 -5.61
CA SER A 99 11.51 11.33 -6.43
C SER A 99 12.17 12.63 -6.86
N LEU A 100 13.37 12.93 -6.35
CA LEU A 100 14.07 14.17 -6.68
C LEU A 100 14.29 14.34 -8.19
N THR A 101 14.65 13.26 -8.89
CA THR A 101 14.91 13.30 -10.33
C THR A 101 13.64 13.40 -11.17
N ALA A 102 12.46 13.18 -10.58
CA ALA A 102 11.19 13.27 -11.29
C ALA A 102 10.75 14.74 -11.49
N ASN A 103 11.26 15.67 -10.67
CA ASN A 103 10.94 17.09 -10.75
C ASN A 103 12.18 17.92 -11.09
N PRO A 104 12.19 18.72 -12.18
CA PRO A 104 13.38 19.47 -12.59
C PRO A 104 13.93 20.43 -11.52
N ILE A 105 13.07 21.02 -10.69
CA ILE A 105 13.46 21.95 -9.62
C ILE A 105 14.18 21.18 -8.51
N LEU A 106 13.67 20.02 -8.10
CA LEU A 106 14.32 19.18 -7.10
C LEU A 106 15.58 18.50 -7.63
N GLN A 107 15.60 18.14 -8.91
CA GLN A 107 16.78 17.60 -9.57
C GLN A 107 17.91 18.62 -9.56
N GLN A 108 17.61 19.91 -9.77
CA GLN A 108 18.59 20.99 -9.68
C GLN A 108 19.16 21.11 -8.26
N LEU A 109 18.30 21.10 -7.23
CA LEU A 109 18.73 21.10 -5.83
C LEU A 109 19.68 19.93 -5.55
N ALA A 110 19.26 18.71 -5.89
CA ALA A 110 20.02 17.49 -5.67
C ALA A 110 21.36 17.47 -6.43
N SER A 111 21.42 18.09 -7.61
CA SER A 111 22.64 18.15 -8.44
C SER A 111 23.64 19.20 -7.96
N LYS A 112 23.17 20.27 -7.32
CA LYS A 112 24.04 21.31 -6.76
C LYS A 112 24.71 20.86 -5.47
N GLU A 113 23.91 20.35 -4.54
CA GLU A 113 24.39 19.81 -3.27
C GLU A 113 23.31 18.91 -2.69
N PHE A 114 23.61 17.62 -2.57
CA PHE A 114 22.63 16.63 -2.17
C PHE A 114 22.27 16.76 -0.69
N GLU A 115 23.23 17.15 0.16
CA GLU A 115 22.96 17.31 1.59
C GLU A 115 21.99 18.47 1.90
N ASP A 116 21.87 19.43 1.00
CA ASP A 116 20.93 20.55 1.14
C ASP A 116 19.47 20.11 1.02
N VAL A 117 19.21 18.97 0.38
CA VAL A 117 17.87 18.35 0.38
C VAL A 117 17.45 18.05 1.81
N TYR A 118 18.33 17.42 2.60
CA TYR A 118 18.05 17.08 3.99
C TYR A 118 17.87 18.32 4.85
N THR A 119 18.73 19.33 4.67
CA THR A 119 18.61 20.61 5.39
C THR A 119 17.25 21.25 5.12
N LEU A 120 16.83 21.36 3.87
CA LEU A 120 15.55 21.97 3.51
C LEU A 120 14.34 21.15 3.99
N VAL A 121 14.38 19.83 3.87
CA VAL A 121 13.34 18.95 4.41
C VAL A 121 13.20 19.15 5.93
N ASN A 122 14.31 19.15 6.66
CA ASN A 122 14.32 19.36 8.10
C ASN A 122 13.79 20.75 8.48
N GLN A 123 14.15 21.80 7.74
CA GLN A 123 13.61 23.15 7.95
C GLN A 123 12.09 23.19 7.82
N ILE A 124 11.55 22.56 6.78
CA ILE A 124 10.11 22.51 6.55
C ILE A 124 9.39 21.71 7.63
N GLU A 125 9.90 20.53 7.99
CA GLU A 125 9.27 19.65 8.98
C GLU A 125 9.34 20.22 10.40
N SER A 126 10.48 20.81 10.78
CA SER A 126 10.66 21.47 12.08
C SER A 126 10.00 22.85 12.17
N LYS A 127 9.61 23.44 11.03
CA LYS A 127 9.14 24.83 10.90
C LYS A 127 10.16 25.83 11.45
N THR A 128 11.45 25.55 11.24
CA THR A 128 12.55 26.42 11.63
C THR A 128 13.43 26.70 10.41
N ASP A 129 14.12 27.84 10.40
CA ASP A 129 15.15 28.14 9.39
C ASP A 129 16.55 27.73 9.89
N GLU A 130 16.63 26.79 10.83
CA GLU A 130 17.90 26.27 11.33
C GLU A 130 18.59 25.39 10.27
N GLY A 131 19.92 25.43 10.24
CA GLY A 131 20.74 24.73 9.25
C GLY A 131 21.18 25.63 8.11
N GLN A 132 22.45 25.50 7.71
CA GLN A 132 23.04 26.27 6.62
C GLN A 132 23.12 25.43 5.37
N LEU A 133 22.67 25.99 4.24
CA LEU A 133 22.86 25.39 2.94
C LEU A 133 24.33 25.49 2.53
N LYS A 134 24.89 24.40 2.01
CA LYS A 134 26.29 24.30 1.58
C LYS A 134 26.46 24.67 0.12
N GLY A 135 25.45 24.38 -0.71
CA GLY A 135 25.43 24.69 -2.13
C GLY A 135 25.24 26.19 -2.40
N ASN A 136 25.71 26.61 -3.58
CA ASN A 136 25.51 27.98 -4.06
C ASN A 136 24.09 28.15 -4.63
N HIS A 137 23.15 28.51 -3.76
CA HIS A 137 21.75 28.76 -4.10
C HIS A 137 21.43 30.24 -3.96
N SER A 138 20.72 30.79 -4.94
CA SER A 138 20.10 32.10 -4.83
C SER A 138 18.88 32.04 -3.91
N SER A 139 18.50 33.17 -3.31
CA SER A 139 17.30 33.24 -2.45
C SER A 139 16.02 32.81 -3.18
N GLN A 140 15.92 33.11 -4.48
CA GLN A 140 14.77 32.70 -5.30
C GLN A 140 14.73 31.17 -5.47
N GLU A 141 15.86 30.53 -5.75
CA GLU A 141 15.93 29.06 -5.87
C GLU A 141 15.52 28.40 -4.55
N VAL A 142 16.01 28.89 -3.41
CA VAL A 142 15.65 28.36 -2.09
C VAL A 142 14.14 28.46 -1.83
N GLU A 143 13.52 29.58 -2.19
CA GLU A 143 12.07 29.75 -2.06
C GLU A 143 11.30 28.77 -2.95
N GLU A 144 11.74 28.57 -4.19
CA GLU A 144 11.14 27.60 -5.11
C GLU A 144 11.31 26.15 -4.59
N TYR A 145 12.49 25.79 -4.11
CA TYR A 145 12.76 24.48 -3.50
C TYR A 145 11.82 24.23 -2.31
N LYS A 146 11.71 25.19 -1.39
CA LYS A 146 10.82 25.08 -0.22
C LYS A 146 9.37 24.88 -0.65
N LYS A 147 8.86 25.69 -1.60
CA LYS A 147 7.49 25.57 -2.12
C LYS A 147 7.19 24.22 -2.75
N VAL A 148 8.15 23.61 -3.44
CA VAL A 148 7.97 22.28 -4.04
C VAL A 148 8.07 21.20 -2.96
N LEU A 149 9.10 21.24 -2.11
CA LEU A 149 9.31 20.27 -1.03
C LEU A 149 8.13 20.22 -0.04
N GLU A 150 7.53 21.35 0.32
CA GLU A 150 6.32 21.39 1.15
C GLU A 150 5.18 20.56 0.56
N LYS A 151 4.98 20.60 -0.76
CA LYS A 151 3.95 19.85 -1.48
C LYS A 151 4.33 18.37 -1.59
N VAL A 152 5.60 18.09 -1.87
CA VAL A 152 6.18 16.73 -1.90
C VAL A 152 5.98 16.05 -0.54
N LEU A 153 6.20 16.75 0.57
CA LEU A 153 5.99 16.23 1.92
C LEU A 153 4.51 15.91 2.18
N LYS A 154 3.58 16.79 1.75
CA LYS A 154 2.13 16.50 1.83
C LYS A 154 1.76 15.25 1.02
N VAL A 155 2.29 15.11 -0.20
CA VAL A 155 2.09 13.92 -1.05
C VAL A 155 2.64 12.67 -0.38
N ARG A 156 3.88 12.72 0.12
CA ARG A 156 4.52 11.62 0.86
C ARG A 156 3.63 11.17 2.02
N ASP A 157 3.12 12.09 2.82
CA ASP A 157 2.30 11.77 3.99
C ASP A 157 0.98 11.08 3.60
N VAL A 158 0.38 11.46 2.46
CA VAL A 158 -0.80 10.77 1.91
C VAL A 158 -0.43 9.36 1.43
N LEU A 159 0.64 9.21 0.63
CA LEU A 159 1.08 7.90 0.15
C LEU A 159 1.41 6.94 1.30
N LEU A 160 2.06 7.43 2.37
CA LEU A 160 2.36 6.64 3.56
C LEU A 160 1.09 6.16 4.26
N LYS A 161 0.06 7.02 4.40
CA LYS A 161 -1.24 6.62 4.97
C LYS A 161 -1.94 5.57 4.12
N VAL A 162 -1.91 5.73 2.80
CA VAL A 162 -2.47 4.75 1.86
C VAL A 162 -1.73 3.43 1.98
N ASN A 163 -0.40 3.43 1.94
CA ASN A 163 0.40 2.21 2.05
C ASN A 163 0.23 1.51 3.40
N ALA A 164 0.19 2.26 4.51
CA ALA A 164 -0.09 1.70 5.82
C ALA A 164 -1.48 1.05 5.89
N THR A 165 -2.49 1.67 5.27
CA THR A 165 -3.85 1.11 5.21
C THR A 165 -3.91 -0.12 4.33
N TYR A 166 -3.17 -0.13 3.22
CA TYR A 166 -3.02 -1.30 2.34
C TYR A 166 -2.40 -2.49 3.07
N ILE A 167 -1.26 -2.30 3.74
CA ILE A 167 -0.59 -3.35 4.53
C ILE A 167 -1.51 -3.86 5.64
N LYS A 168 -2.16 -2.96 6.38
CA LYS A 168 -3.12 -3.34 7.43
C LYS A 168 -4.29 -4.13 6.87
N SER A 169 -4.82 -3.72 5.72
CA SER A 169 -5.91 -4.45 5.07
C SER A 169 -5.44 -5.82 4.59
N ALA A 170 -4.23 -5.95 4.06
CA ALA A 170 -3.64 -7.22 3.62
C ALA A 170 -3.46 -8.24 4.74
N ALA A 171 -3.06 -7.76 5.92
CA ALA A 171 -2.86 -8.59 7.11
C ALA A 171 -4.18 -9.07 7.75
N MET A 172 -5.30 -8.41 7.45
CA MET A 172 -6.61 -8.76 8.03
C MET A 172 -7.22 -9.98 7.34
N GLN A 173 -7.63 -10.98 8.12
CA GLN A 173 -8.42 -12.11 7.60
C GLN A 173 -9.85 -11.67 7.31
N ASP A 174 -10.43 -12.25 6.26
CA ASP A 174 -11.73 -11.83 5.76
C ASP A 174 -12.83 -11.98 6.80
N GLU A 175 -12.81 -13.03 7.63
CA GLU A 175 -13.85 -13.28 8.65
C GLU A 175 -13.97 -12.17 9.70
N TYR A 176 -12.88 -11.44 9.96
CA TYR A 176 -12.85 -10.38 10.97
C TYR A 176 -13.05 -8.98 10.39
N ARG A 177 -13.18 -8.85 9.07
CA ARG A 177 -13.31 -7.54 8.41
C ARG A 177 -14.63 -6.85 8.76
N THR A 178 -14.54 -5.55 9.03
CA THR A 178 -15.69 -4.65 9.20
C THR A 178 -15.95 -3.79 7.97
N GLU A 179 -15.08 -3.86 6.97
CA GLU A 179 -15.16 -3.10 5.72
C GLU A 179 -14.48 -3.89 4.58
N PRO A 180 -14.82 -3.61 3.30
CA PRO A 180 -14.14 -4.21 2.15
C PRO A 180 -12.62 -4.07 2.18
N ALA A 181 -11.92 -4.99 1.50
CA ALA A 181 -10.47 -4.93 1.39
C ALA A 181 -9.99 -3.66 0.65
N PHE A 182 -8.99 -3.00 1.24
CA PHE A 182 -8.32 -1.85 0.67
C PHE A 182 -7.07 -2.31 -0.09
N LYS A 183 -7.01 -1.95 -1.37
CA LYS A 183 -6.08 -2.44 -2.38
C LYS A 183 -5.27 -1.33 -3.07
N LEU A 184 -5.63 -0.05 -2.89
CA LEU A 184 -4.83 1.07 -3.39
C LEU A 184 -3.50 1.14 -2.64
N GLN A 185 -2.42 1.44 -3.37
CA GLN A 185 -1.05 1.43 -2.85
C GLN A 185 -0.45 2.84 -2.82
N GLY A 186 0.55 3.04 -1.97
CA GLY A 186 1.38 4.24 -1.97
C GLY A 186 2.83 3.84 -2.18
N SER A 187 3.26 3.78 -3.43
CA SER A 187 4.59 3.30 -3.83
C SER A 187 5.55 4.42 -4.22
N TYR A 188 6.85 4.10 -4.33
CA TYR A 188 7.84 4.99 -4.93
C TYR A 188 7.49 5.41 -6.36
N ARG A 189 6.87 4.51 -7.14
CA ARG A 189 6.41 4.81 -8.49
C ARG A 189 5.32 5.89 -8.47
N ASP A 190 4.41 5.81 -7.52
CA ASP A 190 3.33 6.79 -7.36
C ASP A 190 3.89 8.14 -6.93
N MET A 191 4.84 8.12 -6.00
CA MET A 191 5.60 9.30 -5.60
C MET A 191 6.23 10.00 -6.82
N ASN A 192 6.96 9.25 -7.66
CA ASN A 192 7.61 9.81 -8.84
C ASN A 192 6.62 10.40 -9.83
N LYS A 193 5.50 9.71 -10.10
CA LYS A 193 4.43 10.21 -10.99
C LYS A 193 3.79 11.50 -10.47
N LEU A 194 3.57 11.59 -9.17
CA LEU A 194 2.95 12.76 -8.53
C LEU A 194 3.92 13.94 -8.48
N VAL A 195 5.14 13.72 -8.03
CA VAL A 195 6.18 14.74 -7.88
C VAL A 195 6.57 15.38 -9.22
N ALA A 196 6.55 14.61 -10.31
CA ALA A 196 6.77 15.13 -11.66
C ALA A 196 5.76 16.21 -12.09
N GLN A 197 4.56 16.22 -11.50
CA GLN A 197 3.49 17.16 -11.84
C GLN A 197 3.40 18.36 -10.87
N ILE A 198 4.22 18.39 -9.82
CA ILE A 198 4.22 19.47 -8.83
C ILE A 198 4.94 20.71 -9.38
N VAL A 199 4.29 21.86 -9.26
CA VAL A 199 4.88 23.17 -9.57
C VAL A 199 4.84 24.10 -8.35
N PRO A 200 5.77 25.07 -8.20
CA PRO A 200 5.86 25.92 -7.01
C PRO A 200 4.57 26.70 -6.70
N ILE A 201 3.90 27.19 -7.74
CA ILE A 201 2.69 28.02 -7.67
C ILE A 201 1.40 27.24 -7.37
N MET A 202 1.47 25.90 -7.37
CA MET A 202 0.31 25.04 -7.11
C MET A 202 -0.25 25.33 -5.71
N ASN A 203 -1.56 25.40 -5.57
CA ASN A 203 -2.21 25.54 -4.26
C ASN A 203 -2.67 24.19 -3.70
N ASP A 204 -3.12 24.18 -2.44
CA ASP A 204 -3.54 22.95 -1.77
C ASP A 204 -4.74 22.26 -2.43
N LYS A 205 -5.66 23.01 -3.06
CA LYS A 205 -6.79 22.42 -3.78
C LYS A 205 -6.31 21.69 -5.02
N GLU A 206 -5.42 22.30 -5.80
CA GLU A 206 -4.84 21.70 -6.99
C GLU A 206 -4.01 20.44 -6.64
N LEU A 207 -3.25 20.48 -5.55
CA LEU A 207 -2.50 19.32 -5.06
C LEU A 207 -3.43 18.17 -4.65
N ASN A 208 -4.54 18.48 -3.97
CA ASN A 208 -5.55 17.48 -3.62
C ASN A 208 -6.25 16.90 -4.84
N THR A 209 -6.55 17.73 -5.85
CA THR A 209 -7.10 17.26 -7.13
C THR A 209 -6.12 16.33 -7.83
N LEU A 210 -4.83 16.67 -7.87
CA LEU A 210 -3.79 15.82 -8.46
C LEU A 210 -3.74 14.44 -7.77
N LEU A 211 -3.74 14.42 -6.43
CA LEU A 211 -3.77 13.17 -5.66
C LEU A 211 -5.05 12.36 -5.93
N ARG A 212 -6.22 13.01 -5.92
CA ARG A 212 -7.50 12.36 -6.20
C ARG A 212 -7.51 11.74 -7.60
N SER A 213 -7.13 12.49 -8.63
CA SER A 213 -7.08 11.98 -10.00
C SER A 213 -6.08 10.83 -10.17
N HIS A 214 -4.95 10.86 -9.45
CA HIS A 214 -4.02 9.73 -9.43
C HIS A 214 -4.70 8.46 -8.89
N TYR A 215 -5.36 8.54 -7.73
CA TYR A 215 -6.02 7.39 -7.13
C TYR A 215 -7.27 6.93 -7.86
N GLU A 216 -8.01 7.83 -8.51
CA GLU A 216 -9.09 7.49 -9.45
C GLU A 216 -8.58 6.61 -10.60
N ASN A 217 -7.40 6.92 -11.15
CA ASN A 217 -6.78 6.12 -12.20
C ASN A 217 -6.29 4.76 -11.68
N GLU A 218 -5.61 4.71 -10.54
CA GLU A 218 -5.16 3.43 -9.97
C GLU A 218 -6.35 2.53 -9.61
N ALA A 219 -7.46 3.10 -9.14
CA ALA A 219 -8.68 2.36 -8.81
C ALA A 219 -9.36 1.70 -10.02
N GLN A 220 -9.19 2.21 -11.25
CA GLN A 220 -9.80 1.62 -12.45
C GLN A 220 -9.35 0.17 -12.66
N THR A 221 -8.14 -0.18 -12.24
CA THR A 221 -7.61 -1.55 -12.33
C THR A 221 -8.27 -2.52 -11.35
N LEU A 222 -8.92 -2.00 -10.30
CA LEU A 222 -9.53 -2.80 -9.23
C LEU A 222 -10.95 -3.31 -9.55
N THR A 223 -11.46 -3.02 -10.75
CA THR A 223 -12.78 -3.46 -11.25
C THR A 223 -13.91 -3.21 -10.22
N GLY A 224 -14.57 -4.27 -9.72
CA GLY A 224 -15.67 -4.16 -8.76
C GLY A 224 -15.28 -3.66 -7.37
N SER A 225 -13.98 -3.56 -7.06
CA SER A 225 -13.50 -3.02 -5.78
C SER A 225 -13.19 -1.51 -5.84
N ALA A 226 -13.30 -0.86 -7.01
CA ALA A 226 -12.91 0.52 -7.23
C ALA A 226 -13.66 1.51 -6.32
N GLU A 227 -15.00 1.43 -6.27
CA GLU A 227 -15.84 2.35 -5.50
C GLU A 227 -15.50 2.32 -4.00
N ALA A 228 -15.48 1.13 -3.40
CA ALA A 228 -15.14 0.96 -1.99
C ALA A 228 -13.73 1.48 -1.66
N ASN A 229 -12.77 1.29 -2.57
CA ASN A 229 -11.40 1.74 -2.40
C ASN A 229 -11.27 3.26 -2.47
N LEU A 230 -11.96 3.91 -3.41
CA LEU A 230 -11.96 5.38 -3.52
C LEU A 230 -12.66 6.05 -2.33
N LEU A 231 -13.78 5.49 -1.86
CA LEU A 231 -14.46 5.97 -0.65
C LEU A 231 -13.57 5.83 0.58
N LYS A 232 -12.91 4.67 0.73
CA LYS A 232 -11.94 4.49 1.81
C LYS A 232 -10.77 5.46 1.70
N TYR A 233 -10.25 5.70 0.51
CA TYR A 233 -9.20 6.71 0.28
C TYR A 233 -9.66 8.11 0.71
N ASN A 234 -10.85 8.55 0.29
CA ASN A 234 -11.40 9.85 0.70
C ASN A 234 -11.62 9.93 2.23
N GLU A 235 -11.99 8.82 2.89
CA GLU A 235 -12.07 8.72 4.35
C GLU A 235 -10.69 8.96 5.00
N LEU A 236 -9.63 8.32 4.47
CA LEU A 236 -8.27 8.42 5.00
C LEU A 236 -7.68 9.83 4.93
N ILE A 237 -8.02 10.58 3.88
CA ILE A 237 -7.56 11.96 3.70
C ILE A 237 -8.53 13.01 4.27
N GLY A 238 -9.66 12.58 4.84
CA GLY A 238 -10.67 13.46 5.44
C GLY A 238 -11.42 14.32 4.42
N GLN A 239 -11.64 13.81 3.21
CA GLN A 239 -12.29 14.53 2.09
C GLN A 239 -13.57 13.84 1.58
N LEU A 240 -14.20 13.01 2.41
CA LEU A 240 -15.53 12.47 2.09
C LEU A 240 -16.54 13.60 1.97
N SER A 241 -17.29 13.62 0.86
CA SER A 241 -18.52 14.40 0.77
C SER A 241 -19.63 13.78 1.65
N ILE A 242 -20.74 14.51 1.83
CA ILE A 242 -21.91 14.00 2.56
C ILE A 242 -22.45 12.73 1.88
N ASP A 243 -22.64 12.79 0.56
CA ASP A 243 -23.13 11.67 -0.26
C ASP A 243 -22.15 10.48 -0.24
N GLU A 244 -20.84 10.75 -0.32
CA GLU A 244 -19.81 9.71 -0.24
C GLU A 244 -19.80 9.04 1.15
N ASN A 245 -20.05 9.80 2.22
CA ASN A 245 -20.11 9.26 3.58
C ASN A 245 -21.33 8.35 3.80
N GLU A 246 -22.50 8.75 3.31
CA GLU A 246 -23.70 7.91 3.31
C GLU A 246 -23.48 6.63 2.49
N ARG A 247 -22.90 6.77 1.29
CA ARG A 247 -22.59 5.63 0.42
C ARG A 247 -21.59 4.68 1.06
N TRP A 248 -20.54 5.21 1.68
CA TRP A 248 -19.52 4.41 2.36
C TRP A 248 -20.08 3.65 3.55
N SER A 249 -20.95 4.29 4.33
CA SER A 249 -21.66 3.65 5.46
C SER A 249 -22.53 2.50 4.99
N ALA A 250 -23.31 2.69 3.92
CA ALA A 250 -24.13 1.64 3.32
C ALA A 250 -23.29 0.45 2.81
N ILE A 251 -22.14 0.71 2.17
CA ILE A 251 -21.22 -0.34 1.72
C ILE A 251 -20.65 -1.14 2.89
N LYS A 252 -20.23 -0.48 3.98
CA LYS A 252 -19.72 -1.15 5.19
C LYS A 252 -20.80 -2.03 5.83
N GLU A 253 -22.02 -1.51 5.98
CA GLU A 253 -23.15 -2.28 6.52
C GLU A 253 -23.44 -3.53 5.69
N GLN A 254 -23.56 -3.37 4.36
CA GLN A 254 -23.80 -4.48 3.45
C GLN A 254 -22.66 -5.50 3.48
N PHE A 255 -21.41 -5.03 3.55
CA PHE A 255 -20.24 -5.89 3.64
C PHE A 255 -20.28 -6.75 4.90
N VAL A 256 -20.54 -6.16 6.08
CA VAL A 256 -20.63 -6.90 7.34
C VAL A 256 -21.76 -7.93 7.32
N LYS A 257 -22.94 -7.59 6.77
CA LYS A 257 -24.05 -8.53 6.60
C LYS A 257 -23.65 -9.72 5.73
N ASN A 258 -23.06 -9.45 4.56
CA ASN A 258 -22.58 -10.49 3.65
C ASN A 258 -21.47 -11.35 4.25
N ASN A 259 -20.56 -10.74 5.02
CA ASN A 259 -19.43 -11.43 5.63
C ASN A 259 -19.88 -12.38 6.76
N LYS A 260 -20.88 -11.97 7.56
CA LYS A 260 -21.53 -12.86 8.54
C LYS A 260 -22.11 -14.09 7.85
N ILE A 261 -22.85 -13.91 6.75
CA ILE A 261 -23.45 -15.02 5.99
C ILE A 261 -22.37 -15.98 5.46
N LYS A 262 -21.26 -15.45 4.91
CA LYS A 262 -20.13 -16.27 4.44
C LYS A 262 -19.45 -17.06 5.56
N GLY A 263 -19.38 -16.51 6.78
CA GLY A 263 -18.82 -17.17 7.96
C GLY A 263 -19.57 -18.43 8.41
N PHE A 264 -20.81 -18.65 7.94
CA PHE A 264 -21.60 -19.86 8.27
C PHE A 264 -21.33 -21.06 7.34
N GLY A 265 -20.40 -20.94 6.38
CA GLY A 265 -20.03 -22.02 5.46
C GLY A 265 -21.05 -22.27 4.34
N ASN A 266 -20.60 -22.96 3.28
CA ASN A 266 -21.32 -23.21 2.02
C ASN A 266 -22.53 -24.18 2.14
N THR A 267 -23.29 -24.11 3.23
CA THR A 267 -24.63 -24.73 3.35
C THR A 267 -25.66 -23.67 2.98
N ASN A 268 -25.81 -23.41 1.68
CA ASN A 268 -26.65 -22.34 1.11
C ASN A 268 -28.07 -22.28 1.70
N GLU A 269 -28.66 -23.44 2.02
CA GLU A 269 -30.02 -23.51 2.60
C GLU A 269 -30.06 -23.08 4.08
N MET A 270 -29.07 -23.48 4.88
CA MET A 270 -29.00 -23.09 6.30
C MET A 270 -28.56 -21.64 6.46
N ALA A 271 -27.70 -21.14 5.57
CA ALA A 271 -27.30 -19.75 5.51
C ALA A 271 -28.47 -18.82 5.13
N GLN A 272 -29.37 -19.23 4.23
CA GLN A 272 -30.59 -18.48 3.89
C GLN A 272 -31.57 -18.43 5.07
N VAL A 273 -31.80 -19.56 5.75
CA VAL A 273 -32.68 -19.61 6.94
C VAL A 273 -32.12 -18.75 8.07
N LEU A 274 -30.81 -18.83 8.34
CA LEU A 274 -30.15 -17.99 9.36
C LEU A 274 -30.16 -16.50 8.99
N SER A 275 -30.03 -16.17 7.69
CA SER A 275 -30.15 -14.78 7.21
C SER A 275 -31.55 -14.23 7.47
N GLN A 276 -32.60 -15.02 7.18
CA GLN A 276 -33.98 -14.61 7.50
C GLN A 276 -34.17 -14.44 9.02
N MET A 277 -33.64 -15.34 9.85
CA MET A 277 -33.73 -15.20 11.31
C MET A 277 -32.98 -13.97 11.85
N MET A 278 -31.83 -13.62 11.27
CA MET A 278 -31.11 -12.39 11.62
C MET A 278 -31.88 -11.14 11.19
N GLU A 279 -32.50 -11.14 10.02
CA GLU A 279 -33.36 -10.04 9.55
C GLU A 279 -34.59 -9.87 10.46
N PHE A 280 -35.22 -10.98 10.89
CA PHE A 280 -36.26 -10.94 11.91
C PHE A 280 -35.77 -10.34 13.24
N SER A 281 -34.56 -10.69 13.68
CA SER A 281 -33.98 -10.14 14.90
C SER A 281 -33.64 -8.65 14.78
N GLU A 282 -33.13 -8.18 13.64
CA GLU A 282 -32.89 -6.75 13.37
C GLU A 282 -34.22 -5.98 13.38
N ASN A 283 -35.26 -6.51 12.73
CA ASN A 283 -36.59 -5.92 12.72
C ASN A 283 -37.20 -5.85 14.13
N LEU A 284 -37.02 -6.89 14.95
CA LEU A 284 -37.43 -6.89 16.36
C LEU A 284 -36.66 -5.86 17.20
N ALA A 285 -35.36 -5.67 16.95
CA ALA A 285 -34.56 -4.64 17.60
C ALA A 285 -35.00 -3.22 17.16
N GLY A 286 -35.36 -3.04 15.89
CA GLY A 286 -35.98 -1.81 15.36
C GLY A 286 -37.31 -1.49 16.05
N ILE A 287 -38.19 -2.48 16.18
CA ILE A 287 -39.47 -2.34 16.90
C ILE A 287 -39.23 -1.99 18.38
N LYS A 288 -38.27 -2.65 19.04
CA LYS A 288 -37.88 -2.34 20.43
C LYS A 288 -37.39 -0.89 20.58
N SER A 289 -36.57 -0.42 19.65
CA SER A 289 -36.09 0.97 19.59
C SER A 289 -37.24 1.98 19.46
N VAL A 290 -38.18 1.71 18.54
CA VAL A 290 -39.37 2.57 18.33
C VAL A 290 -40.26 2.58 19.58
N LEU A 291 -40.50 1.41 20.21
CA LEU A 291 -41.28 1.31 21.45
C LEU A 291 -40.60 2.03 22.62
N GLN A 292 -39.27 1.92 22.77
CA GLN A 292 -38.52 2.63 23.80
C GLN A 292 -38.55 4.16 23.60
N ASN A 293 -38.57 4.63 22.35
CA ASN A 293 -38.69 6.06 22.04
C ASN A 293 -40.13 6.57 22.20
N GLY A 294 -41.13 5.71 21.97
CA GLY A 294 -42.55 6.02 22.25
C GLY A 294 -42.83 6.13 23.75
N LEU A 295 -42.29 5.22 24.56
CA LEU A 295 -42.46 5.21 26.02
C LEU A 295 -41.70 6.32 26.77
N LYS A 296 -40.75 7.01 26.11
CA LYS A 296 -40.04 8.18 26.66
C LYS A 296 -40.74 9.52 26.35
N LYS A 297 -41.82 9.50 25.58
CA LYS A 297 -42.60 10.68 25.19
C LYS A 297 -43.88 10.87 26.00
N ASP A 298 -44.15 9.98 26.94
CA ASP A 298 -45.11 10.16 28.05
C ASP A 298 -44.33 10.45 29.35
#